data_AF-A0A7X3ZJH5-F1
#
_entry.id   AF-A0A7X3ZJH5-F1
#
_cell.length_a   1.000
_cell.length_b   1.000
_cell.length_c   1.000
_cell.angle_alpha   90.00
_cell.angle_beta   90.00
_cell.angle_gamma   90.00
#
_symmetry.space_group_name_H-M   'P 1'
#
loop_
_entity.id
_entity.type
_entity.pdbx_description
1 polymer ?
#
loop_
_entity_poly.entity_id
_entity_poly.type
_entity_poly.pdbx_seq_one_letter_code
_entity_poly.pdbx_strand_id
1 'polypeptide(L)'
;MDTNLCIIHLSSGERMSDALGSILDTPDMTTIGSFTVPKENPTELHYHDFDEYWFFTEGTTTVTLRTVDGQSNSYRIEPGDLVVTPKGVEHGHVPDDVVKGVQWVSVIHPDARRGHLQR
;
A
#
# COMPACT_ATOMS: atom_id res chain seq x y z
N MET A 1 -4.57 11.34 -9.46
CA MET A 1 -5.43 10.48 -8.61
C MET A 1 -5.45 11.10 -7.22
N ASP A 2 -6.58 11.07 -6.52
CA ASP A 2 -6.61 11.50 -5.11
C ASP A 2 -6.09 10.36 -4.21
N THR A 3 -4.95 10.58 -3.57
CA THR A 3 -4.31 9.59 -2.69
C THR A 3 -5.05 9.39 -1.37
N ASN A 4 -6.00 10.27 -1.02
CA ASN A 4 -6.82 10.06 0.19
C ASN A 4 -7.73 8.84 0.05
N LEU A 5 -8.13 8.48 -1.18
CA LEU A 5 -8.94 7.29 -1.42
C LEU A 5 -8.18 5.98 -1.14
N CYS A 6 -6.85 6.03 -1.15
CA CYS A 6 -5.96 4.89 -0.93
C CYS A 6 -5.79 4.50 0.54
N ILE A 7 -6.26 5.34 1.46
CA ILE A 7 -6.23 5.07 2.90
C ILE A 7 -7.66 4.75 3.33
N ILE A 8 -7.89 3.54 3.82
CA ILE A 8 -9.22 3.08 4.25
C ILE A 8 -9.14 2.68 5.72
N HIS A 9 -9.82 3.44 6.57
CA HIS A 9 -9.92 3.19 8.01
C HIS A 9 -10.96 2.09 8.29
N LEU A 10 -10.62 0.83 7.98
CA LEU A 10 -11.55 -0.30 8.12
C LEU A 10 -12.06 -0.46 9.56
N SER A 11 -11.23 -0.17 10.56
CA SER A 11 -11.61 -0.16 11.98
C SER A 11 -12.72 0.83 12.31
N SER A 12 -12.84 1.90 11.52
CA SER A 12 -13.90 2.90 11.63
C SER A 12 -15.14 2.58 10.79
N GLY A 13 -15.17 1.41 10.13
CA GLY A 13 -16.26 0.98 9.27
C GLY A 13 -16.21 1.53 7.84
N GLU A 14 -15.11 2.19 7.45
CA GLU A 14 -14.91 2.62 6.07
C GLU A 14 -14.80 1.42 5.14
N ARG A 15 -15.08 1.67 3.86
CA ARG A 15 -14.95 0.69 2.78
C ARG A 15 -14.25 1.33 1.60
N MET A 16 -13.59 0.50 0.81
CA MET A 16 -13.06 0.92 -0.48
C MET A 16 -14.18 1.56 -1.30
N SER A 17 -13.90 2.76 -1.83
CA SER A 17 -14.84 3.48 -2.68
C SER A 17 -14.97 2.80 -4.05
N ASP A 18 -16.12 2.94 -4.70
CA ASP A 18 -16.31 2.47 -6.07
C ASP A 18 -15.30 3.10 -7.05
N ALA A 19 -14.94 4.37 -6.82
CA ALA A 19 -13.96 5.08 -7.63
C ALA A 19 -12.58 4.39 -7.57
N LEU A 20 -12.09 4.04 -6.38
CA LEU A 20 -10.84 3.30 -6.23
C LEU A 20 -10.99 1.87 -6.74
N GLY A 21 -12.06 1.15 -6.36
CA GLY A 21 -12.28 -0.23 -6.78
C GLY A 21 -12.35 -0.41 -8.30
N SER A 22 -12.81 0.62 -9.04
CA SER A 22 -12.91 0.57 -10.51
C SER A 22 -11.57 0.65 -11.26
N ILE A 23 -10.47 1.03 -10.60
CA ILE A 23 -9.15 1.16 -11.22
C ILE A 23 -8.16 0.06 -10.83
N LEU A 24 -8.53 -0.80 -9.88
CA LEU A 24 -7.69 -1.88 -9.37
C LEU A 24 -7.90 -3.17 -10.18
N ASP A 25 -6.82 -3.91 -10.37
CA ASP A 25 -6.82 -5.24 -10.94
C ASP A 25 -7.26 -6.29 -9.91
N THR A 26 -7.62 -7.49 -10.38
CA THR A 26 -8.12 -8.58 -9.52
C THR A 26 -7.06 -8.99 -8.49
N PRO A 27 -7.38 -9.05 -7.18
CA PRO A 27 -6.47 -9.56 -6.16
C PRO A 27 -6.07 -11.02 -6.42
N ASP A 28 -4.78 -11.32 -6.31
CA ASP A 28 -4.28 -12.69 -6.32
C ASP A 28 -4.25 -13.23 -4.88
N MET A 29 -5.28 -14.01 -4.55
CA MET A 29 -5.46 -14.59 -3.22
C MET A 29 -4.32 -15.53 -2.80
N THR A 30 -3.48 -15.99 -3.73
CA THR A 30 -2.31 -16.86 -3.42
C THR A 30 -1.11 -16.07 -2.89
N THR A 31 -1.14 -14.74 -2.99
CA THR A 31 -0.03 -13.86 -2.59
C THR A 31 -0.17 -13.32 -1.16
N ILE A 32 -1.27 -13.66 -0.48
CA ILE A 32 -1.54 -13.20 0.88
C ILE A 32 -0.42 -13.70 1.82
N GLY A 33 0.22 -12.76 2.51
CA GLY A 33 1.31 -13.05 3.44
C GLY A 33 1.37 -12.03 4.57
N SER A 34 1.98 -12.41 5.69
CA SER A 34 2.24 -11.48 6.79
C SER A 34 3.54 -10.71 6.56
N PHE A 35 3.60 -9.45 6.99
CA PHE A 35 4.83 -8.68 7.07
C PHE A 35 5.13 -8.21 8.50
N THR A 36 6.41 -7.94 8.76
CA THR A 36 6.88 -7.27 9.98
C THR A 36 8.01 -6.35 9.56
N VAL A 37 7.86 -5.06 9.82
CA VAL A 37 8.84 -4.04 9.44
C VAL A 37 9.28 -3.29 10.69
N PRO A 38 10.56 -3.41 11.10
CA PRO A 38 11.09 -2.64 12.21
C PRO A 38 11.43 -1.21 11.77
N LYS A 39 11.44 -0.28 12.72
CA LYS A 39 11.85 1.12 12.49
C LYS A 39 13.22 1.25 11.83
N GLU A 40 14.15 0.36 12.17
CA GLU A 40 15.53 0.37 11.68
C GLU A 40 15.64 0.00 10.20
N ASN A 41 14.60 -0.60 9.62
CA ASN A 41 14.57 -1.01 8.22
C ASN A 41 13.26 -0.56 7.57
N PRO A 42 13.07 0.76 7.36
CA PRO A 42 11.88 1.27 6.71
C PRO A 42 11.79 0.78 5.27
N THR A 43 10.57 0.70 4.76
CA THR A 43 10.31 0.37 3.35
C THR A 43 10.57 1.62 2.50
N GLU A 44 11.54 1.56 1.60
CA GLU A 44 11.90 2.67 0.73
C GLU A 44 10.77 3.04 -0.23
N LEU A 45 10.82 4.26 -0.78
CA LEU A 45 9.90 4.64 -1.85
C LEU A 45 10.19 3.81 -3.11
N HIS A 46 9.19 3.08 -3.56
CA HIS A 46 9.23 2.27 -4.78
C HIS A 46 7.83 2.16 -5.39
N TYR A 47 7.72 1.56 -6.57
CA TYR A 47 6.44 1.23 -7.18
C TYR A 47 6.47 -0.15 -7.84
N HIS A 48 5.29 -0.57 -8.26
CA HIS A 48 5.05 -1.81 -8.98
C HIS A 48 4.25 -1.58 -10.26
N ASP A 49 4.36 -2.51 -11.21
CA ASP A 49 3.49 -2.58 -12.39
C ASP A 49 2.19 -3.39 -12.09
N PHE A 50 1.87 -3.59 -10.81
CA PHE A 50 0.68 -4.26 -10.27
C PHE A 50 0.23 -3.54 -8.99
N ASP A 51 -0.98 -3.80 -8.51
CA ASP A 51 -1.48 -3.18 -7.28
C ASP A 51 -0.99 -3.94 -6.04
N GLU A 52 -0.67 -3.23 -4.98
CA GLU A 52 -0.33 -3.82 -3.68
C GLU A 52 -1.25 -3.28 -2.58
N TYR A 53 -1.44 -4.10 -1.55
CA TYR A 53 -2.36 -3.86 -0.45
C TYR A 53 -1.67 -4.17 0.87
N TRP A 54 -1.76 -3.26 1.84
CA TRP A 54 -1.22 -3.44 3.20
C TRP A 54 -2.32 -3.23 4.23
N PHE A 55 -2.72 -4.30 4.90
CA PHE A 55 -3.60 -4.22 6.07
C PHE A 55 -2.76 -4.25 7.35
N PHE A 56 -2.76 -3.13 8.08
CA PHE A 56 -1.94 -2.95 9.28
C PHE A 56 -2.67 -3.50 10.51
N THR A 57 -1.98 -4.33 11.31
CA THR A 57 -2.58 -5.01 12.46
C THR A 57 -1.93 -4.63 13.79
N GLU A 58 -0.68 -4.17 13.78
CA GLU A 58 0.05 -3.71 14.98
C GLU A 58 1.01 -2.57 14.63
N GLY A 59 1.26 -1.68 15.59
CA GLY A 59 2.19 -0.57 15.45
C GLY A 59 1.62 0.62 14.66
N THR A 60 2.42 1.69 14.55
CA THR A 60 2.09 2.88 13.76
C THR A 60 3.22 3.22 12.81
N THR A 61 2.88 3.74 11.63
CA THR A 61 3.85 4.10 10.60
C THR A 61 3.39 5.32 9.81
N THR A 62 4.33 6.05 9.22
CA THR A 62 4.01 7.06 8.21
C THR A 62 4.19 6.45 6.82
N VAL A 63 3.08 6.26 6.09
CA VAL A 63 3.10 5.86 4.68
C VAL A 63 3.17 7.11 3.82
N THR A 64 4.03 7.09 2.80
CA THR A 64 4.08 8.14 1.77
C THR A 64 3.59 7.56 0.45
N LEU A 65 2.66 8.25 -0.22
CA LEU A 65 2.17 7.91 -1.55
C LEU A 65 2.54 9.05 -2.52
N ARG A 66 3.14 8.68 -3.66
CA ARG A 66 3.51 9.61 -4.73
C ARG A 66 2.92 9.16 -6.06
N THR A 67 2.04 9.98 -6.63
CA THR A 67 1.37 9.68 -7.90
C THR A 67 2.32 9.83 -9.08
N VAL A 68 1.93 9.28 -10.25
CA VAL A 68 2.74 9.32 -11.47
C VAL A 68 3.03 10.76 -11.94
N ASP A 69 2.12 11.70 -11.71
CA ASP A 69 2.26 13.13 -11.98
C ASP A 69 3.04 13.89 -10.89
N GLY A 70 3.56 13.18 -9.88
CA GLY A 70 4.47 13.72 -8.88
C GLY A 70 3.83 14.32 -7.63
N GLN A 71 2.50 14.26 -7.47
CA GLN A 71 1.85 14.67 -6.23
C GLN A 71 2.22 13.69 -5.12
N SER A 72 2.67 14.20 -3.97
CA SER A 72 3.17 13.39 -2.86
C SER A 72 2.47 13.77 -1.56
N ASN A 73 1.90 12.79 -0.88
CA ASN A 73 1.24 12.95 0.42
C ASN A 73 1.73 11.88 1.39
N SER A 74 1.75 12.22 2.68
CA SER A 74 2.12 11.29 3.75
C SER A 74 0.99 11.17 4.76
N TYR A 75 0.78 9.95 5.24
CA TYR A 75 -0.35 9.55 6.06
C TYR A 75 0.15 8.81 7.29
N ARG A 76 -0.37 9.17 8.46
CA ARG A 76 -0.19 8.37 9.66
C ARG A 76 -1.15 7.19 9.60
N ILE A 77 -0.61 5.99 9.71
CA ILE A 77 -1.34 4.73 9.61
C ILE A 77 -1.29 4.01 10.95
N GLU A 78 -2.44 3.48 11.35
CA GLU A 78 -2.67 2.82 12.63
C GLU A 78 -3.29 1.42 12.43
N PRO A 79 -3.33 0.57 13.48
CA PRO A 79 -3.93 -0.75 13.36
C PRO A 79 -5.41 -0.69 12.93
N GLY A 80 -5.76 -1.51 11.94
CA GLY A 80 -7.08 -1.54 11.34
C GLY A 80 -7.21 -0.68 10.08
N ASP A 81 -6.15 0.01 9.66
CA ASP A 81 -6.12 0.71 8.39
C ASP A 81 -5.67 -0.24 7.25
N LEU A 82 -6.28 -0.04 6.09
CA LEU A 82 -5.85 -0.63 4.83
C LEU A 82 -5.27 0.47 3.95
N VAL A 83 -4.04 0.26 3.48
CA VAL A 83 -3.41 1.07 2.44
C VAL A 83 -3.47 0.30 1.13
N VAL A 84 -3.91 0.96 0.06
CA VAL A 84 -3.92 0.42 -1.29
C VAL A 84 -3.01 1.24 -2.17
N THR A 85 -2.10 0.58 -2.88
CA THR A 85 -1.13 1.21 -3.76
C THR A 85 -1.39 0.77 -5.20
N PRO A 86 -2.18 1.55 -5.97
CA PRO A 86 -2.44 1.23 -7.37
C PRO A 86 -1.13 1.18 -8.18
N LYS A 87 -1.09 0.35 -9.23
CA LYS A 87 0.06 0.23 -10.13
C LYS A 87 0.61 1.59 -10.57
N GLY A 88 1.92 1.74 -10.48
CA GLY A 88 2.65 2.96 -10.82
C GLY A 88 2.60 4.07 -9.77
N VAL A 89 1.75 3.98 -8.74
CA VAL A 89 1.82 4.87 -7.57
C VAL A 89 2.99 4.44 -6.71
N GLU A 90 3.91 5.37 -6.46
CA GLU A 90 5.02 5.10 -5.55
C GLU A 90 4.58 5.13 -4.10
N HIS A 91 5.16 4.24 -3.32
CA HIS A 91 4.82 4.02 -1.94
C HIS A 91 6.02 3.54 -1.16
N GLY A 92 5.99 3.81 0.14
CA GLY A 92 7.00 3.43 1.11
C GLY A 92 6.51 3.87 2.49
N HIS A 93 7.09 3.31 3.54
CA HIS A 93 6.63 3.64 4.89
C HIS A 93 7.75 3.58 5.93
N VAL A 94 7.67 4.53 6.86
CA VAL A 94 8.64 4.72 7.93
C VAL A 94 7.93 4.38 9.25
N PRO A 95 8.21 3.22 9.86
CA PRO A 95 7.60 2.84 11.13
C PRO A 95 8.06 3.73 12.29
N ASP A 96 7.17 4.00 13.25
CA ASP A 96 7.54 4.70 14.49
C ASP A 96 8.34 3.79 15.45
N ASP A 97 8.02 2.48 15.39
CA ASP A 97 8.63 1.32 16.09
C ASP A 97 8.49 0.07 15.19
N VAL A 98 8.15 -1.12 15.70
CA VAL A 98 7.81 -2.29 14.89
C VAL A 98 6.35 -2.23 14.43
N VAL A 99 6.13 -2.40 13.13
CA VAL A 99 4.80 -2.50 12.53
C VAL A 99 4.59 -3.90 11.93
N LYS A 100 3.37 -4.42 12.02
CA LYS A 100 2.97 -5.71 11.44
C LYS A 100 1.68 -5.60 10.67
N GLY A 101 1.48 -6.53 9.74
CA GLY A 101 0.26 -6.59 8.96
C GLY A 101 0.21 -7.76 8.02
N VAL A 102 -0.77 -7.70 7.13
CA VAL A 102 -0.98 -8.63 6.02
C VAL A 102 -0.87 -7.85 4.73
N GLN A 103 -0.14 -8.41 3.76
CA GLN A 103 -0.03 -7.88 2.42
C GLN A 103 -0.52 -8.89 1.39
N TRP A 104 -0.94 -8.38 0.24
CA TRP A 104 -1.21 -9.14 -0.98
C TRP A 104 -1.08 -8.21 -2.18
N VAL A 105 -1.07 -8.79 -3.38
CA VAL A 105 -0.99 -8.05 -4.64
C VAL A 105 -2.10 -8.46 -5.60
N SER A 106 -2.32 -7.66 -6.64
CA SER A 106 -3.15 -8.07 -7.78
C SER A 106 -2.46 -9.17 -8.59
N VAL A 107 -3.23 -9.83 -9.46
CA VAL A 107 -2.68 -10.72 -10.48
C VAL A 107 -1.61 -9.98 -11.28
N ILE A 108 -0.39 -10.53 -11.28
CA ILE A 108 0.76 -9.94 -11.96
C ILE A 108 0.70 -10.34 -13.44
N HIS A 109 0.49 -9.37 -14.32
CA HIS A 109 0.47 -9.59 -15.76
C HIS A 109 1.84 -10.07 -16.28
N PRO A 110 1.90 -10.89 -17.35
CA PRO A 110 3.16 -11.45 -17.85
C PRO A 110 4.21 -10.42 -18.28
N ASP A 111 3.78 -9.22 -18.68
CA ASP A 111 4.61 -8.09 -19.10
C ASP A 111 4.99 -7.14 -17.95
N ALA A 112 4.42 -7.33 -16.76
CA ALA A 112 4.71 -6.51 -15.58
C ALA A 112 6.13 -6.77 -15.06
N ARG A 113 6.88 -5.70 -14.77
CA ARG A 113 8.16 -5.80 -14.06
C ARG A 113 7.90 -6.14 -12.60
N ARG A 114 8.82 -6.88 -11.99
CA ARG A 114 8.72 -7.37 -10.60
C ARG A 114 9.74 -6.70 -9.69
N GLY A 115 9.45 -6.71 -8.39
CA GLY A 115 10.29 -6.13 -7.34
C GLY A 115 10.04 -4.63 -7.16
N HIS A 116 10.89 -3.99 -6.35
CA HIS A 116 10.82 -2.57 -6.02
C HIS A 116 11.39 -1.74 -7.17
N LEU A 117 10.52 -1.14 -7.98
CA LEU A 117 10.92 -0.24 -9.08
C LEU A 117 11.10 1.18 -8.54
N GLN A 118 12.01 1.95 -9.12
CA GLN A 118 12.37 3.30 -8.65
C GLN A 118 12.29 4.34 -9.78
N ARG A 119 12.11 5.62 -9.43
CA ARG A 119 12.15 6.77 -10.35
C ARG A 119 12.86 7.98 -9.77
#